data_AF-A0A7W2PVB0-F1
#
_entry.id   AF-A0A7W2PVB0-F1
#
_cell.length_a   1.000
_cell.length_b   1.000
_cell.length_c   1.000
_cell.angle_alpha   90.00
_cell.angle_beta   90.00
_cell.angle_gamma   90.00
#
_symmetry.space_group_name_H-M   'P 1'
#
loop_
_entity.id
_entity.type
_entity.pdbx_description
1 polymer ?
#
loop_
_entity_poly.entity_id
_entity_poly.type
_entity_poly.pdbx_seq_one_letter_code
_entity_poly.pdbx_strand_id
1 'polypeptide(L)'
;MATQTYTQVLTFVDGMTNTFITQNVVAVANAIAPAVNTLLAVYVMFWGYALLRGGTKEPMMDGLQRILKMVIILYVGFQFAAYNQYVVNTFSVAPLELGQSFFGASDTSTIFGSLDSILGKGFEAGKKFWDQAGILVGDPGMYMVAILVWGQTILVTAYACFLIVGAKIALAIIMAIGPLFIFSLMFQSTSDFFSRWVQQLANYALVIIMTIAANALVMTLYERASTGAAAITNTAQVSQLFPFLVTGAISLLCLVQIPSKAGGLAGGVSFNSYGAGRLAARFLTRSLRSLMPRRRPRDPNRNRDKKRPRGGHIKV
;
A
#
# COMPACT_ATOMS: atom_id res chain seq x y z
N MET A 1 -1.98 26.98 19.67
CA MET A 1 -1.16 26.27 18.67
C MET A 1 -2.12 25.49 17.78
N ALA A 2 -1.87 25.43 16.47
CA ALA A 2 -2.83 25.05 15.44
C ALA A 2 -3.50 23.68 15.69
N THR A 3 -4.69 23.72 16.30
CA THR A 3 -5.46 22.54 16.75
C THR A 3 -6.12 21.77 15.61
N GLN A 4 -5.92 22.16 14.36
CA GLN A 4 -6.62 21.59 13.19
C GLN A 4 -5.72 21.44 11.95
N THR A 5 -4.40 21.30 12.14
CA THR A 5 -3.45 21.29 11.01
C THR A 5 -3.69 20.06 10.12
N TYR A 6 -3.79 18.87 10.71
CA TYR A 6 -4.02 17.64 9.97
C TYR A 6 -5.43 17.60 9.39
N THR A 7 -6.42 18.13 10.12
CA THR A 7 -7.79 18.26 9.63
C THR A 7 -7.85 19.08 8.35
N GLN A 8 -7.23 20.26 8.33
CA GLN A 8 -7.20 21.13 7.14
C GLN A 8 -6.53 20.44 5.95
N VAL A 9 -5.40 19.77 6.17
CA VAL A 9 -4.68 19.04 5.10
C VAL A 9 -5.54 17.92 4.53
N LEU A 10 -6.18 17.11 5.38
CA LEU A 10 -6.98 15.98 4.93
C LEU A 10 -8.23 16.44 4.17
N THR A 11 -8.96 17.43 4.68
CA THR A 11 -10.12 18.01 3.99
C THR A 11 -9.73 18.62 2.64
N PHE A 12 -8.61 19.34 2.57
CA PHE A 12 -8.11 19.90 1.32
C PHE A 12 -7.76 18.79 0.30
N VAL A 13 -7.02 17.77 0.74
CA VAL A 13 -6.64 16.64 -0.12
C VAL A 13 -7.87 15.95 -0.69
N ASP A 14 -8.95 15.81 0.10
CA ASP A 14 -10.11 15.08 -0.38
C ASP A 14 -11.18 15.87 -1.11
N GLY A 15 -11.20 17.19 -0.94
CA GLY A 15 -11.75 18.09 -1.95
C GLY A 15 -11.03 17.94 -3.30
N MET A 16 -9.70 18.06 -3.32
CA MET A 16 -8.90 17.94 -4.56
C MET A 16 -9.06 16.58 -5.24
N THR A 17 -9.03 15.49 -4.45
CA THR A 17 -9.16 14.12 -4.95
C THR A 17 -10.52 13.90 -5.62
N ASN A 18 -11.61 14.34 -4.99
CA ASN A 18 -12.94 14.19 -5.56
C ASN A 18 -13.08 14.99 -6.87
N THR A 19 -12.61 16.25 -6.90
CA THR A 19 -12.60 17.05 -8.13
C THR A 19 -11.78 16.39 -9.24
N PHE A 20 -10.58 15.88 -8.91
CA PHE A 20 -9.70 15.20 -9.84
C PHE A 20 -10.39 13.97 -10.45
N ILE A 21 -11.04 13.13 -9.63
CA ILE A 21 -11.75 11.93 -10.11
C ILE A 21 -12.89 12.33 -11.04
N THR A 22 -13.79 13.23 -10.61
CA THR A 22 -14.96 13.60 -11.40
C THR A 22 -14.58 14.19 -12.77
N GLN A 23 -13.53 15.01 -12.83
CA GLN A 23 -13.07 15.60 -14.10
C GLN A 23 -12.38 14.57 -15.01
N ASN A 24 -11.46 13.77 -14.47
CA ASN A 24 -10.62 12.91 -15.29
C ASN A 24 -11.32 11.62 -15.73
N VAL A 25 -12.27 11.09 -14.95
CA VAL A 25 -13.06 9.90 -15.35
C VAL A 25 -13.83 10.18 -16.66
N VAL A 26 -14.45 11.37 -16.79
CA VAL A 26 -15.15 11.76 -18.02
C VAL A 26 -14.17 11.88 -19.19
N ALA A 27 -13.04 12.55 -18.97
CA ALA A 27 -12.03 12.75 -20.00
C ALA A 27 -11.47 11.42 -20.52
N VAL A 28 -11.15 10.49 -19.61
CA VAL A 28 -10.63 9.16 -19.95
C VAL A 28 -11.69 8.32 -20.68
N ALA A 29 -12.94 8.32 -20.20
CA ALA A 29 -14.02 7.59 -20.86
C ALA A 29 -14.23 8.06 -22.30
N ASN A 30 -14.25 9.38 -22.54
CA ASN A 30 -14.41 9.97 -23.86
C ASN A 30 -13.22 9.68 -24.78
N ALA A 31 -12.00 9.69 -24.25
CA ALA A 31 -10.80 9.38 -25.02
C ALA A 31 -10.75 7.91 -25.47
N ILE A 32 -11.28 7.00 -24.66
CA ILE A 32 -11.25 5.56 -24.92
C ILE A 32 -12.43 5.09 -25.78
N ALA A 33 -13.57 5.78 -25.72
CA ALA A 33 -14.79 5.46 -26.46
C ALA A 33 -14.57 5.11 -27.95
N PRO A 34 -13.83 5.90 -28.77
CA PRO A 34 -13.62 5.57 -30.18
C PRO A 34 -12.82 4.28 -30.36
N ALA A 35 -11.79 4.05 -29.54
CA ALA A 35 -10.99 2.83 -29.60
C ALA A 35 -11.84 1.59 -29.27
N VAL A 36 -12.68 1.66 -28.24
CA VAL A 36 -13.57 0.57 -27.84
C VAL A 36 -14.59 0.26 -28.92
N ASN A 37 -15.18 1.30 -29.55
CA ASN A 37 -16.13 1.12 -30.65
C ASN A 37 -15.48 0.44 -31.87
N THR A 38 -14.26 0.83 -32.24
CA THR A 38 -13.54 0.17 -33.35
C THR A 38 -13.20 -1.29 -33.04
N LEU A 39 -12.74 -1.58 -31.83
CA LEU A 39 -12.44 -2.94 -31.36
C LEU A 39 -13.69 -3.82 -31.34
N LEU A 40 -14.83 -3.29 -30.88
CA LEU A 40 -16.10 -4.01 -30.90
C LEU A 40 -16.57 -4.25 -32.33
N ALA A 41 -16.48 -3.25 -33.22
CA ALA A 41 -16.87 -3.41 -34.62
C ALA A 41 -16.06 -4.50 -35.32
N VAL A 42 -14.73 -4.51 -35.13
CA VAL A 42 -13.83 -5.54 -35.65
C VAL A 42 -14.18 -6.92 -35.06
N TYR A 43 -14.44 -7.00 -33.76
CA TYR A 43 -14.86 -8.25 -33.11
C TYR A 43 -16.14 -8.82 -33.72
N VAL A 44 -17.16 -7.97 -33.91
CA VAL A 44 -18.43 -8.37 -34.54
C VAL A 44 -18.23 -8.79 -36.00
N MET A 45 -17.36 -8.11 -36.76
CA MET A 45 -17.03 -8.51 -38.13
C MET A 45 -16.35 -9.89 -38.19
N PHE A 46 -15.36 -10.15 -37.33
CA PHE A 46 -14.70 -11.47 -37.26
C PHE A 46 -15.67 -12.57 -36.86
N TRP A 47 -16.55 -12.30 -35.89
CA TRP A 47 -17.57 -13.25 -35.46
C TRP A 47 -18.61 -13.50 -36.57
N GLY A 48 -19.08 -12.46 -37.25
CA GLY A 48 -19.99 -12.57 -38.39
C GLY A 48 -19.39 -13.36 -39.55
N TYR A 49 -18.10 -13.15 -39.85
CA TYR A 49 -17.37 -13.94 -40.83
C TYR A 49 -17.23 -15.41 -40.42
N ALA A 50 -16.94 -15.70 -39.14
CA ALA A 50 -16.86 -17.06 -38.62
C ALA A 50 -18.20 -17.81 -38.71
N LEU A 51 -19.32 -17.11 -38.47
CA LEU A 51 -20.67 -17.65 -38.63
C LEU A 51 -20.97 -18.03 -40.09
N LEU A 52 -20.62 -17.15 -41.04
CA LEU A 52 -20.82 -17.39 -42.49
C LEU A 52 -19.99 -18.58 -43.02
N ARG A 53 -18.84 -18.88 -42.41
CA ARG A 53 -17.96 -19.97 -42.84
C ARG A 53 -18.49 -21.37 -42.46
N GLY A 54 -19.59 -21.46 -41.71
CA GLY A 54 -20.22 -22.73 -41.30
C GLY A 54 -19.31 -23.64 -40.46
N GLY A 55 -18.19 -23.12 -39.96
CA GLY A 55 -17.10 -23.90 -39.37
C GLY A 55 -17.21 -24.15 -37.87
N THR A 56 -18.29 -23.70 -37.23
CA THR A 56 -18.44 -23.73 -35.77
C THR A 56 -19.77 -24.37 -35.38
N LYS A 57 -19.69 -25.54 -34.73
CA LYS A 57 -20.77 -26.11 -33.92
C LYS A 57 -20.90 -25.38 -32.56
N GLU A 58 -20.64 -24.07 -32.52
CA GLU A 58 -21.07 -23.27 -31.37
C GLU A 58 -22.56 -22.97 -31.59
N PRO A 59 -23.43 -23.27 -30.61
CA PRO A 59 -24.81 -22.80 -30.66
C PRO A 59 -24.79 -21.31 -30.96
N MET A 60 -25.55 -20.87 -31.97
CA MET A 60 -25.68 -19.44 -32.33
C MET A 60 -26.01 -18.56 -31.10
N MET A 61 -26.61 -19.18 -30.09
CA MET A 61 -26.92 -18.62 -28.78
C MET A 61 -25.68 -18.17 -27.97
N ASP A 62 -24.56 -18.90 -27.99
CA ASP A 62 -23.38 -18.57 -27.16
C ASP A 62 -22.68 -17.30 -27.66
N GLY A 63 -22.59 -17.13 -28.99
CA GLY A 63 -22.07 -15.92 -29.61
C GLY A 63 -22.95 -14.70 -29.35
N LEU A 64 -24.28 -14.87 -29.45
CA LEU A 64 -25.25 -13.81 -29.15
C LEU A 64 -25.18 -13.38 -27.69
N GLN A 65 -25.11 -14.34 -26.74
CA GLN A 65 -24.95 -14.04 -25.32
C GLN A 65 -23.66 -13.26 -25.04
N ARG A 66 -22.57 -13.58 -25.74
CA ARG A 66 -21.31 -12.86 -25.60
C ARG A 66 -21.41 -11.42 -26.11
N ILE A 67 -22.02 -11.18 -27.27
CA ILE A 67 -22.25 -9.83 -27.80
C ILE A 67 -23.17 -9.03 -26.89
N LEU A 68 -24.27 -9.62 -26.44
CA LEU A 68 -25.22 -8.98 -25.53
C LEU A 68 -24.55 -8.57 -24.21
N LYS A 69 -23.68 -9.43 -23.66
CA LYS A 69 -22.84 -9.10 -22.51
C LYS A 69 -21.94 -7.88 -22.76
N MET A 70 -21.30 -7.79 -23.94
CA MET A 70 -20.46 -6.63 -24.29
C MET A 70 -21.27 -5.33 -24.37
N VAL A 71 -22.46 -5.37 -24.99
CA VAL A 71 -23.35 -4.19 -25.10
C VAL A 71 -23.81 -3.72 -23.72
N ILE A 72 -24.16 -4.66 -22.82
CA ILE A 72 -24.52 -4.31 -21.44
C ILE A 72 -23.33 -3.68 -20.72
N ILE A 73 -22.13 -4.24 -20.86
CA ILE A 73 -20.90 -3.68 -20.24
C ILE A 73 -20.63 -2.27 -20.77
N LEU A 74 -20.82 -2.02 -22.07
CA LEU A 74 -20.68 -0.68 -22.63
C LEU A 74 -21.71 0.30 -22.06
N TYR A 75 -22.98 -0.10 -22.03
CA TYR A 75 -24.05 0.73 -21.49
C TYR A 75 -23.78 1.12 -20.02
N VAL A 76 -23.36 0.16 -19.20
CA VAL A 76 -23.01 0.40 -17.80
C VAL A 76 -21.71 1.21 -17.69
N GLY A 77 -20.70 0.92 -18.51
CA GLY A 77 -19.40 1.60 -18.50
C GLY A 77 -19.47 3.08 -18.86
N PHE A 78 -20.44 3.48 -19.69
CA PHE A 78 -20.70 4.89 -20.00
C PHE A 78 -21.60 5.61 -18.99
N GLN A 79 -22.20 4.90 -18.03
CA GLN A 79 -23.07 5.53 -17.04
C GLN A 79 -22.23 6.19 -15.93
N PHE A 80 -21.86 7.46 -16.17
CA PHE A 80 -20.99 8.24 -15.28
C PHE A 80 -21.58 8.47 -13.88
N ALA A 81 -22.90 8.63 -13.78
CA ALA A 81 -23.57 8.81 -12.50
C ALA A 81 -23.44 7.56 -11.62
N ALA A 82 -23.63 6.38 -12.23
CA ALA A 82 -23.45 5.10 -11.55
C ALA A 82 -21.99 4.88 -11.14
N TYR A 83 -21.01 5.28 -11.96
CA TYR A 83 -19.59 5.17 -11.61
C TYR A 83 -19.25 5.98 -10.35
N ASN A 84 -19.71 7.23 -10.25
CA ASN A 84 -19.48 8.03 -9.05
C ASN A 84 -20.17 7.42 -7.82
N GLN A 85 -21.43 6.98 -7.97
CA GLN A 85 -22.20 6.44 -6.86
C GLN A 85 -21.65 5.10 -6.34
N TYR A 86 -21.21 4.21 -7.22
CA TYR A 86 -20.84 2.84 -6.84
C TYR A 86 -19.34 2.60 -6.74
N VAL A 87 -18.50 3.28 -7.52
CA VAL A 87 -17.05 3.07 -7.46
C VAL A 87 -16.41 4.15 -6.60
N VAL A 88 -16.64 5.41 -6.93
CA VAL A 88 -15.98 6.53 -6.24
C VAL A 88 -16.40 6.60 -4.78
N ASN A 89 -17.71 6.51 -4.50
CA ASN A 89 -18.22 6.51 -3.14
C ASN A 89 -17.69 5.32 -2.32
N THR A 90 -17.79 4.10 -2.87
CA THR A 90 -17.35 2.88 -2.18
C THR A 90 -15.86 2.87 -1.85
N PHE A 91 -14.98 3.40 -2.69
CA PHE A 91 -13.55 3.37 -2.42
C PHE A 91 -13.00 4.66 -1.79
N SER A 92 -13.71 5.80 -1.87
CA SER A 92 -13.24 7.07 -1.29
C SER A 92 -13.89 7.37 0.06
N VAL A 93 -15.17 7.01 0.23
CA VAL A 93 -15.97 7.35 1.42
C VAL A 93 -16.09 6.16 2.36
N ALA A 94 -16.41 4.97 1.85
CA ALA A 94 -16.61 3.80 2.71
C ALA A 94 -15.41 3.45 3.61
N PRO A 95 -14.13 3.59 3.18
CA PRO A 95 -12.98 3.37 4.06
C PRO A 95 -12.94 4.34 5.25
N LEU A 96 -13.43 5.57 5.05
CA LEU A 96 -13.55 6.57 6.11
C LEU A 96 -14.68 6.20 7.05
N GLU A 97 -15.87 5.86 6.54
CA GLU A 97 -17.03 5.44 7.35
C GLU A 97 -16.73 4.18 8.18
N LEU A 98 -16.11 3.17 7.58
CA LEU A 98 -15.64 1.99 8.33
C LEU A 98 -14.59 2.39 9.37
N GLY A 99 -13.71 3.33 9.04
CA GLY A 99 -12.75 3.93 9.97
C GLY A 99 -13.42 4.59 11.18
N GLN A 100 -14.59 5.21 11.02
CA GLN A 100 -15.31 5.91 12.10
C GLN A 100 -15.73 4.94 13.21
N SER A 101 -16.06 3.69 12.85
CA SER A 101 -16.46 2.66 13.80
C SER A 101 -15.38 2.33 14.84
N PHE A 102 -14.10 2.49 14.50
CA PHE A 102 -12.99 2.28 15.44
C PHE A 102 -12.92 3.35 16.54
N PHE A 103 -13.50 4.52 16.30
CA PHE A 103 -13.56 5.63 17.26
C PHE A 103 -14.93 5.76 17.94
N GLY A 104 -15.91 4.91 17.58
CA GLY A 104 -17.30 5.06 18.03
C GLY A 104 -17.94 6.38 17.56
N ALA A 105 -17.40 6.99 16.50
CA ALA A 105 -17.81 8.29 16.00
C ALA A 105 -18.78 8.14 14.83
N SER A 106 -19.61 9.16 14.60
CA SER A 106 -20.55 9.24 13.47
C SER A 106 -20.12 10.23 12.38
N ASP A 107 -19.05 11.00 12.61
CA ASP A 107 -18.58 12.04 11.69
C ASP A 107 -17.12 11.85 11.26
N THR A 108 -16.84 12.01 9.96
CA THR A 108 -15.49 11.94 9.36
C THR A 108 -14.55 13.02 9.90
N SER A 109 -15.09 14.15 10.36
CA SER A 109 -14.34 15.21 11.05
C SER A 109 -13.61 14.69 12.29
N THR A 110 -14.17 13.68 12.96
CA THR A 110 -13.58 13.05 14.15
C THR A 110 -12.34 12.23 13.79
N ILE A 111 -12.32 11.60 12.61
CA ILE A 111 -11.14 10.88 12.12
C ILE A 111 -10.03 11.87 11.79
N PHE A 112 -10.36 12.95 11.08
CA PHE A 112 -9.37 13.96 10.70
C PHE A 112 -8.81 14.68 11.93
N GLY A 113 -9.66 14.96 12.91
CA GLY A 113 -9.27 15.50 14.21
C GLY A 113 -8.52 14.51 15.11
N SER A 114 -8.54 13.20 14.84
CA SER A 114 -7.82 12.22 15.67
C SER A 114 -6.30 12.44 15.65
N LEU A 115 -5.73 12.78 14.50
CA LEU A 115 -4.31 13.11 14.36
C LEU A 115 -3.96 14.42 15.08
N ASP A 116 -4.82 15.42 14.97
CA ASP A 116 -4.68 16.68 15.71
C ASP A 116 -4.79 16.46 17.23
N SER A 117 -5.65 15.53 17.68
CA SER A 117 -5.78 15.15 19.08
C SER A 117 -4.52 14.45 19.60
N ILE A 118 -3.97 13.49 18.84
CA ILE A 118 -2.70 12.83 19.19
C ILE A 118 -1.57 13.86 19.25
N LEU A 119 -1.50 14.77 18.27
CA LEU A 119 -0.53 15.86 18.26
C LEU A 119 -0.69 16.75 19.50
N GLY A 120 -1.91 17.19 19.80
CA GLY A 120 -2.20 18.03 20.97
C GLY A 120 -1.78 17.36 22.28
N LYS A 121 -2.14 16.09 22.48
CA LYS A 121 -1.74 15.32 23.68
C LYS A 121 -0.24 15.13 23.79
N GLY A 122 0.45 14.85 22.69
CA GLY A 122 1.91 14.74 22.72
C GLY A 122 2.61 16.09 22.95
N PHE A 123 2.04 17.19 22.45
CA PHE A 123 2.53 18.54 22.76
C PHE A 123 2.33 18.91 24.23
N GLU A 124 1.16 18.61 24.79
CA GLU A 124 0.87 18.82 26.22
C GLU A 124 1.79 17.97 27.10
N ALA A 125 2.02 16.71 26.74
CA ALA A 125 2.96 15.83 27.45
C ALA A 125 4.38 16.40 27.42
N GLY A 126 4.88 16.85 26.27
CA GLY A 126 6.19 17.49 26.17
C GLY A 126 6.28 18.82 26.93
N LYS A 127 5.19 19.59 26.99
CA LYS A 127 5.13 20.84 27.76
C LYS A 127 5.31 20.60 29.27
N LYS A 128 4.77 19.52 29.83
CA LYS A 128 5.00 19.17 31.25
C LYS A 128 6.49 19.00 31.56
N PHE A 129 7.24 18.38 30.66
CA PHE A 129 8.70 18.25 30.79
C PHE A 129 9.42 19.58 30.59
N TRP A 130 8.96 20.40 29.66
CA TRP A 130 9.50 21.73 29.42
C TRP A 130 9.34 22.65 30.64
N ASP A 131 8.17 22.62 31.29
CA ASP A 131 7.87 23.47 32.44
C ASP A 131 8.62 23.02 33.72
N GLN A 132 9.01 21.75 33.80
CA GLN A 132 9.88 21.21 34.86
C GLN A 132 11.38 21.48 34.58
N ALA A 133 11.73 21.88 33.35
CA ALA A 133 13.09 22.22 32.99
C ALA A 133 13.44 23.62 33.52
N GLY A 134 14.66 23.77 34.05
CA GLY A 134 15.12 25.05 34.55
C GLY A 134 16.64 25.09 34.68
N ILE A 135 17.21 26.28 34.58
CA ILE A 135 18.67 26.48 34.72
C ILE A 135 19.02 26.89 36.17
N LEU A 136 18.07 27.48 36.90
CA LEU A 136 18.28 28.04 38.24
C LEU A 136 17.66 27.21 39.38
N VAL A 137 16.56 26.48 39.11
CA VAL A 137 15.84 25.65 40.11
C VAL A 137 15.42 24.28 39.54
N GLY A 138 15.54 24.07 38.21
CA GLY A 138 15.14 22.83 37.52
C GLY A 138 16.34 22.07 36.97
N ASP A 139 16.06 20.98 36.26
CA ASP A 139 17.11 20.22 35.57
C ASP A 139 17.16 20.58 34.06
N PRO A 140 18.30 21.06 33.54
CA PRO A 140 18.43 21.42 32.13
C PRO A 140 18.27 20.23 31.16
N GLY A 141 18.46 18.98 31.61
CA GLY A 141 18.24 17.76 30.83
C GLY A 141 16.80 17.54 30.39
N MET A 142 15.83 18.15 31.09
CA MET A 142 14.40 18.05 30.76
C MET A 142 14.02 18.79 29.48
N TYR A 143 14.81 19.78 29.04
CA TYR A 143 14.62 20.42 27.73
C TYR A 143 14.87 19.43 26.57
N MET A 144 15.92 18.63 26.67
CA MET A 144 16.24 17.61 25.65
C MET A 144 15.13 16.56 25.56
N VAL A 145 14.60 16.14 26.71
CA VAL A 145 13.46 15.22 26.80
C VAL A 145 12.22 15.79 26.12
N ALA A 146 11.85 17.05 26.42
CA ALA A 146 10.67 17.69 25.82
C ALA A 146 10.77 17.73 24.29
N ILE A 147 11.94 18.08 23.75
CA ILE A 147 12.20 18.10 22.31
C ILE A 147 12.08 16.71 21.69
N LEU A 148 12.61 15.67 22.36
CA LEU A 148 12.50 14.28 21.90
C LEU A 148 11.04 13.80 21.85
N VAL A 149 10.25 14.12 22.88
CA VAL A 149 8.81 13.78 22.96
C VAL A 149 8.02 14.46 21.84
N TRP A 150 8.26 15.76 21.61
CA TRP A 150 7.62 16.48 20.50
C TRP A 150 8.05 15.92 19.15
N GLY A 151 9.35 15.71 18.94
CA GLY A 151 9.89 15.13 17.71
C GLY A 151 9.27 13.78 17.37
N GLN A 152 9.19 12.87 18.35
CA GLN A 152 8.53 11.59 18.17
C GLN A 152 7.04 11.74 17.83
N THR A 153 6.32 12.60 18.56
CA THR A 153 4.87 12.81 18.34
C THR A 153 4.61 13.32 16.92
N ILE A 154 5.38 14.32 16.49
CA ILE A 154 5.30 14.88 15.13
C ILE A 154 5.58 13.79 14.11
N LEU A 155 6.61 12.98 14.33
CA LEU A 155 7.03 11.95 13.38
C LEU A 155 5.95 10.86 13.22
N VAL A 156 5.37 10.37 14.33
CA VAL A 156 4.26 9.39 14.30
C VAL A 156 3.03 9.95 13.59
N THR A 157 2.59 11.16 13.97
CA THR A 157 1.38 11.79 13.40
C THR A 157 1.55 12.17 11.93
N ALA A 158 2.73 12.69 11.55
CA ALA A 158 3.05 13.03 10.18
C ALA A 158 3.10 11.78 9.28
N TYR A 159 3.67 10.67 9.78
CA TYR A 159 3.71 9.42 9.00
C TYR A 159 2.32 8.82 8.81
N ALA A 160 1.47 8.84 9.84
CA ALA A 160 0.07 8.43 9.71
C ALA A 160 -0.70 9.31 8.72
N CYS A 161 -0.52 10.64 8.77
CA CYS A 161 -1.10 11.55 7.79
C CYS A 161 -0.62 11.23 6.36
N PHE A 162 0.69 11.00 6.19
CA PHE A 162 1.27 10.61 4.91
C PHE A 162 0.64 9.33 4.33
N LEU A 163 0.40 8.31 5.15
CA LEU A 163 -0.24 7.07 4.70
C LEU A 163 -1.67 7.31 4.20
N ILE A 164 -2.47 8.09 4.94
CA ILE A 164 -3.86 8.40 4.56
C ILE A 164 -3.87 9.23 3.28
N VAL A 165 -3.12 10.34 3.24
CA VAL A 165 -3.04 11.23 2.07
C VAL A 165 -2.49 10.49 0.85
N GLY A 166 -1.41 9.74 1.02
CA GLY A 166 -0.80 8.95 -0.05
C GLY A 166 -1.76 7.90 -0.63
N ALA A 167 -2.51 7.20 0.23
CA ALA A 167 -3.51 6.24 -0.23
C ALA A 167 -4.67 6.92 -0.96
N LYS A 168 -5.16 8.08 -0.49
CA LYS A 168 -6.24 8.83 -1.15
C LYS A 168 -5.82 9.35 -2.53
N ILE A 169 -4.62 9.90 -2.65
CA ILE A 169 -4.08 10.36 -3.93
C ILE A 169 -3.92 9.18 -4.90
N ALA A 170 -3.39 8.05 -4.44
CA ALA A 170 -3.25 6.86 -5.27
C ALA A 170 -4.62 6.31 -5.72
N LEU A 171 -5.60 6.24 -4.82
CA LEU A 171 -6.98 5.90 -5.15
C LEU A 171 -7.55 6.85 -6.21
N ALA A 172 -7.35 8.16 -6.05
CA ALA A 172 -7.82 9.17 -7.01
C ALA A 172 -7.31 8.90 -8.42
N ILE A 173 -6.01 8.65 -8.54
CA ILE A 173 -5.34 8.40 -9.82
C ILE A 173 -5.87 7.11 -10.46
N ILE A 174 -6.01 6.04 -9.68
CA ILE A 174 -6.44 4.73 -10.18
C ILE A 174 -7.93 4.71 -10.53
N MET A 175 -8.75 5.45 -9.78
CA MET A 175 -10.17 5.64 -10.09
C MET A 175 -10.36 6.54 -11.30
N ALA A 176 -9.51 7.54 -11.52
CA ALA A 176 -9.60 8.40 -12.70
C ALA A 176 -9.47 7.63 -14.02
N ILE A 177 -8.61 6.60 -14.04
CA ILE A 177 -8.45 5.71 -15.19
C ILE A 177 -9.39 4.48 -15.16
N GLY A 178 -10.32 4.42 -14.20
CA GLY A 178 -11.24 3.29 -14.00
C GLY A 178 -12.07 2.88 -15.22
N PRO A 179 -12.57 3.81 -16.07
CA PRO A 179 -13.29 3.45 -17.29
C PRO A 179 -12.50 2.49 -18.21
N LEU A 180 -11.17 2.65 -18.29
CA LEU A 180 -10.30 1.77 -19.07
C LEU A 180 -10.42 0.31 -18.60
N PHE A 181 -10.35 0.11 -17.29
CA PHE A 181 -10.43 -1.21 -16.68
C PHE A 181 -11.84 -1.81 -16.77
N ILE A 182 -12.88 -0.98 -16.71
CA ILE A 182 -14.26 -1.45 -16.93
C ILE A 182 -14.42 -1.99 -18.35
N PHE A 183 -13.91 -1.29 -19.36
CA PHE A 183 -13.95 -1.78 -20.74
C PHE A 183 -13.13 -3.05 -20.96
N SER A 184 -12.12 -3.32 -20.12
CA SER A 184 -11.35 -4.55 -20.19
C SER A 184 -12.19 -5.80 -19.86
N LEU A 185 -13.35 -5.67 -19.20
CA LEU A 185 -14.30 -6.77 -18.98
C LEU A 185 -15.01 -7.24 -20.26
N MET A 186 -14.98 -6.42 -21.32
CA MET A 186 -15.64 -6.73 -22.59
C MET A 186 -15.00 -7.97 -23.25
N PHE A 187 -13.69 -8.16 -23.06
CA PHE A 187 -12.98 -9.32 -23.56
C PHE A 187 -12.50 -10.22 -22.42
N GLN A 188 -12.73 -11.52 -22.54
CA GLN A 188 -12.28 -12.51 -21.56
C GLN A 188 -10.74 -12.53 -21.42
N SER A 189 -10.00 -12.20 -22.48
CA SER A 189 -8.54 -12.11 -22.41
C SER A 189 -8.04 -10.93 -21.56
N THR A 190 -8.84 -9.87 -21.38
CA THR A 190 -8.46 -8.65 -20.66
C THR A 190 -9.23 -8.46 -19.35
N SER A 191 -10.10 -9.39 -18.97
CA SER A 191 -10.89 -9.28 -17.73
C SER A 191 -10.01 -9.33 -16.47
N ASP A 192 -8.83 -9.95 -16.54
CA ASP A 192 -7.88 -9.99 -15.43
C ASP A 192 -7.37 -8.57 -15.05
N PHE A 193 -7.31 -7.63 -16.00
CA PHE A 193 -6.96 -6.24 -15.69
C PHE A 193 -7.98 -5.58 -14.77
N PHE A 194 -9.29 -5.83 -14.96
CA PHE A 194 -10.33 -5.34 -14.07
C PHE A 194 -10.18 -5.93 -12.67
N SER A 195 -9.95 -7.24 -12.57
CA SER A 195 -9.74 -7.91 -11.29
C SER A 195 -8.55 -7.32 -10.52
N ARG A 196 -7.43 -7.06 -11.21
CA ARG A 196 -6.24 -6.41 -10.61
C ARG A 196 -6.50 -4.96 -10.22
N TRP A 197 -7.28 -4.22 -11.01
CA TRP A 197 -7.68 -2.86 -10.70
C TRP A 197 -8.50 -2.80 -9.41
N VAL A 198 -9.51 -3.67 -9.27
CA VAL A 198 -10.31 -3.78 -8.03
C VAL A 198 -9.44 -4.18 -6.85
N GLN A 199 -8.49 -5.12 -7.02
CA GLN A 199 -7.54 -5.48 -5.97
C GLN A 199 -6.69 -4.28 -5.54
N GLN A 200 -6.25 -3.44 -6.48
CA GLN A 200 -5.46 -2.25 -6.15
C GLN A 200 -6.29 -1.18 -5.44
N LEU A 201 -7.55 -0.99 -5.83
CA LEU A 201 -8.48 -0.12 -5.11
C LEU A 201 -8.72 -0.61 -3.67
N ALA A 202 -8.96 -1.91 -3.51
CA ALA A 202 -9.10 -2.53 -2.20
C ALA A 202 -7.83 -2.39 -1.36
N ASN A 203 -6.65 -2.49 -1.97
CA ASN A 203 -5.37 -2.30 -1.27
C ASN A 203 -5.28 -0.93 -0.61
N TYR A 204 -5.49 0.14 -1.36
CA TYR A 204 -5.38 1.49 -0.80
C TYR A 204 -6.54 1.81 0.16
N ALA A 205 -7.74 1.30 -0.10
CA ALA A 205 -8.85 1.39 0.85
C ALA A 205 -8.49 0.74 2.20
N LEU A 206 -7.87 -0.44 2.18
CA LEU A 206 -7.40 -1.12 3.39
C LEU A 206 -6.25 -0.36 4.07
N VAL A 207 -5.35 0.29 3.32
CA VAL A 207 -4.33 1.18 3.91
C VAL A 207 -4.99 2.29 4.73
N ILE A 208 -6.04 2.92 4.19
CA ILE A 208 -6.79 3.98 4.90
C ILE A 208 -7.42 3.41 6.18
N ILE A 209 -8.19 2.32 6.07
CA ILE A 209 -8.90 1.70 7.21
C ILE A 209 -7.91 1.30 8.30
N MET A 210 -6.83 0.60 7.93
CA MET A 210 -5.82 0.15 8.88
C MET A 210 -5.06 1.31 9.53
N THR A 211 -4.81 2.39 8.80
CA THR A 211 -4.13 3.57 9.37
C THR A 211 -5.03 4.28 10.37
N ILE A 212 -6.32 4.40 10.06
CA ILE A 212 -7.32 4.98 10.97
C ILE A 212 -7.44 4.11 12.24
N ALA A 213 -7.56 2.79 12.08
CA ALA A 213 -7.59 1.86 13.21
C ALA A 213 -6.30 1.90 14.04
N ALA A 214 -5.13 2.00 13.37
CA ALA A 214 -3.85 2.15 14.05
C ALA A 214 -3.78 3.46 14.84
N ASN A 215 -4.30 4.58 14.32
CA ASN A 215 -4.35 5.85 15.04
C ASN A 215 -5.15 5.74 16.35
N ALA A 216 -6.28 5.02 16.35
CA ALA A 216 -7.05 4.77 17.57
C ALA A 216 -6.19 4.03 18.61
N LEU A 217 -5.45 3.01 18.18
CA LEU A 217 -4.52 2.29 19.04
C LEU A 217 -3.37 3.19 19.53
N VAL A 218 -2.76 3.99 18.64
CA VAL A 218 -1.71 4.96 19.00
C VAL A 218 -2.21 5.94 20.06
N MET A 219 -3.44 6.43 19.94
CA MET A 219 -4.04 7.33 20.91
C MET A 219 -4.12 6.68 22.31
N THR A 220 -4.59 5.43 22.40
CA THR A 220 -4.62 4.70 23.68
C THR A 220 -3.22 4.44 24.26
N LEU A 221 -2.24 4.15 23.41
CA LEU A 221 -0.86 3.95 23.82
C LEU A 221 -0.22 5.24 24.34
N TYR A 222 -0.44 6.36 23.65
CA TYR A 222 0.05 7.67 24.06
C TYR A 222 -0.57 8.13 25.38
N GLU A 223 -1.86 7.90 25.59
CA GLU A 223 -2.52 8.19 26.87
C GLU A 223 -1.86 7.42 28.02
N ARG A 224 -1.71 6.10 27.88
CA ARG A 224 -1.05 5.25 28.91
C ARG A 224 0.42 5.59 29.11
N ALA A 225 1.13 5.93 28.04
CA ALA A 225 2.54 6.30 28.14
C ALA A 225 2.70 7.70 28.78
N SER A 226 1.78 8.63 28.51
CA SER A 226 1.80 9.98 29.07
C SER A 226 1.49 10.03 30.58
N THR A 227 0.65 9.13 31.10
CA THR A 227 0.38 9.04 32.54
C THR A 227 1.60 8.52 33.31
N GLY A 228 2.31 7.53 32.75
CA GLY A 228 3.58 7.07 33.32
C GLY A 228 4.68 8.13 33.25
N ALA A 229 4.72 8.89 32.15
CA ALA A 229 5.69 9.96 31.96
C ALA A 229 5.41 11.18 32.88
N ALA A 230 4.13 11.49 33.18
CA ALA A 230 3.75 12.58 34.07
C ALA A 230 4.09 12.35 35.55
N ALA A 231 4.42 11.13 35.95
CA ALA A 231 4.90 10.80 37.31
C ALA A 231 6.38 11.13 37.52
N ILE A 232 7.09 11.51 36.46
CA ILE A 232 8.52 11.84 36.47
C ILE A 232 8.68 13.27 36.99
N THR A 233 9.45 13.45 38.05
CA THR A 233 9.70 14.75 38.68
C THR A 233 11.17 15.12 38.77
N ASN A 234 12.09 14.21 38.42
CA ASN A 234 13.54 14.43 38.50
C ASN A 234 14.30 13.69 37.37
N THR A 235 15.49 14.15 36.97
CA THR A 235 16.30 13.55 35.90
C THR A 235 16.82 12.15 36.17
N ALA A 236 16.97 11.77 37.45
CA ALA A 236 17.26 10.38 37.81
C ALA A 236 16.19 9.39 37.30
N GLN A 237 14.98 9.89 37.01
CA GLN A 237 13.85 9.14 36.46
C GLN A 237 13.74 9.24 34.93
N VAL A 238 14.71 9.83 34.22
CA VAL A 238 14.73 9.85 32.73
C VAL A 238 14.70 8.43 32.14
N SER A 239 15.16 7.43 32.87
CA SER A 239 14.99 6.01 32.51
C SER A 239 13.51 5.60 32.36
N GLN A 240 12.59 6.27 33.05
CA GLN A 240 11.14 6.05 32.98
C GLN A 240 10.47 6.70 31.77
N LEU A 241 11.19 7.54 31.00
CA LEU A 241 10.78 8.02 29.68
C LEU A 241 11.06 7.01 28.56
N PHE A 242 11.98 6.07 28.80
CA PHE A 242 12.33 5.06 27.81
C PHE A 242 11.12 4.25 27.32
N PRO A 243 10.17 3.82 28.18
CA PRO A 243 8.93 3.18 27.75
C PRO A 243 8.06 4.06 26.84
N PHE A 244 7.98 5.38 27.08
CA PHE A 244 7.24 6.30 26.20
C PHE A 244 7.87 6.37 24.82
N LEU A 245 9.21 6.48 24.77
CA LEU A 245 9.95 6.53 23.51
C LEU A 245 9.87 5.21 22.73
N VAL A 246 10.02 4.08 23.43
CA VAL A 246 9.87 2.75 22.86
C VAL A 246 8.45 2.54 22.32
N THR A 247 7.42 2.96 23.06
CA THR A 247 6.03 2.82 22.62
C THR A 247 5.74 3.65 21.36
N GLY A 248 6.28 4.87 21.26
CA GLY A 248 6.14 5.68 20.04
C GLY A 248 6.95 5.15 18.85
N ALA A 249 8.12 4.56 19.10
CA ALA A 249 8.88 3.88 18.06
C ALA A 249 8.14 2.63 17.55
N ILE A 250 7.56 1.83 18.45
CA ILE A 250 6.76 0.65 18.09
C ILE A 250 5.53 1.08 17.29
N SER A 251 4.83 2.14 17.70
CA SER A 251 3.65 2.61 16.96
C SER A 251 4.01 3.05 15.54
N LEU A 252 5.17 3.71 15.36
CA LEU A 252 5.68 4.00 14.03
C LEU A 252 5.99 2.73 13.22
N LEU A 253 6.68 1.75 13.81
CA LEU A 253 6.99 0.50 13.13
C LEU A 253 5.73 -0.28 12.73
N CYS A 254 4.66 -0.16 13.52
CA CYS A 254 3.35 -0.69 13.17
C CYS A 254 2.77 0.04 11.95
N LEU A 255 2.81 1.39 11.94
CA LEU A 255 2.34 2.18 10.80
C LEU A 255 3.10 1.84 9.51
N VAL A 256 4.43 1.68 9.58
CA VAL A 256 5.29 1.35 8.43
C VAL A 256 4.91 0.00 7.79
N GLN A 257 4.36 -0.92 8.57
CA GLN A 257 3.96 -2.24 8.06
C GLN A 257 2.59 -2.23 7.37
N ILE A 258 1.76 -1.20 7.57
CA ILE A 258 0.38 -1.14 7.06
C ILE A 258 0.32 -1.36 5.55
N PRO A 259 1.11 -0.68 4.69
CA PRO A 259 1.06 -0.90 3.25
C PRO A 259 1.31 -2.36 2.85
N SER A 260 2.26 -3.04 3.52
CA SER A 260 2.57 -4.44 3.26
C SER A 260 1.44 -5.38 3.71
N LYS A 261 0.79 -5.10 4.85
CA LYS A 261 -0.33 -5.93 5.36
C LYS A 261 -1.58 -5.74 4.51
N ALA A 262 -1.91 -4.50 4.17
CA ALA A 262 -3.00 -4.19 3.24
C ALA A 262 -2.77 -4.85 1.87
N GLY A 263 -1.52 -4.89 1.38
CA GLY A 263 -1.15 -5.58 0.14
C GLY A 263 -1.36 -7.08 0.18
N GLY A 264 -1.04 -7.71 1.33
CA GLY A 264 -1.30 -9.13 1.54
C GLY A 264 -2.79 -9.49 1.55
N LEU A 265 -3.64 -8.64 2.13
CA LEU A 265 -5.07 -8.89 2.22
C LEU A 265 -5.83 -8.60 0.91
N ALA A 266 -5.46 -7.53 0.20
CA ALA A 266 -6.19 -7.08 -1.00
C ALA A 266 -5.97 -7.97 -2.24
N GLY A 267 -5.03 -8.91 -2.18
CA GLY A 267 -4.79 -9.82 -3.29
C GLY A 267 -3.46 -10.53 -3.14
N GLY A 268 -3.27 -11.26 -2.02
CA GLY A 268 -2.07 -11.97 -1.56
C GLY A 268 -1.41 -12.93 -2.55
N VAL A 269 -1.00 -12.42 -3.69
CA VAL A 269 -0.02 -12.92 -4.64
C VAL A 269 0.76 -11.69 -5.07
N SER A 270 1.71 -11.30 -4.23
CA SER A 270 2.68 -10.26 -4.53
C SER A 270 3.26 -10.42 -5.95
N PHE A 271 2.83 -9.57 -6.88
CA PHE A 271 3.52 -9.38 -8.15
C PHE A 271 4.99 -8.92 -7.94
N ASN A 272 5.35 -8.49 -6.72
CA ASN A 272 6.72 -8.17 -6.33
C ASN A 272 7.67 -9.37 -6.10
N SER A 273 7.17 -10.60 -6.05
CA SER A 273 8.02 -11.78 -5.79
C SER A 273 8.75 -12.33 -7.02
N TYR A 274 8.34 -11.96 -8.24
CA TYR A 274 9.03 -12.44 -9.44
C TYR A 274 10.36 -11.72 -9.73
N GLY A 275 10.55 -10.50 -9.20
CA GLY A 275 11.76 -9.70 -9.41
C GLY A 275 12.64 -9.55 -8.17
N ALA A 276 12.07 -9.11 -7.04
CA ALA A 276 12.84 -8.78 -5.84
C ALA A 276 13.37 -10.02 -5.10
N GLY A 277 12.56 -11.07 -5.00
CA GLY A 277 12.98 -12.35 -4.40
C GLY A 277 14.09 -13.04 -5.19
N ARG A 278 14.05 -12.96 -6.53
CA ARG A 278 15.11 -13.47 -7.41
C ARG A 278 16.37 -12.60 -7.39
N LEU A 279 16.25 -11.28 -7.24
CA LEU A 279 17.40 -10.39 -7.06
C LEU A 279 18.07 -10.60 -5.70
N ALA A 280 17.30 -10.61 -4.61
CA ALA A 280 17.80 -10.91 -3.27
C ALA A 280 18.43 -12.31 -3.19
N ALA A 281 17.78 -13.33 -3.78
CA ALA A 281 18.35 -14.67 -3.89
C ALA A 281 19.60 -14.72 -4.79
N ARG A 282 19.68 -13.94 -5.88
CA ARG A 282 20.89 -13.83 -6.72
C ARG A 282 22.04 -13.11 -6.00
N PHE A 283 21.74 -12.11 -5.17
CA PHE A 283 22.74 -11.44 -4.35
C PHE A 283 23.23 -12.34 -3.21
N LEU A 284 22.32 -13.04 -2.51
CA LEU A 284 22.64 -14.02 -1.46
C LEU A 284 23.40 -15.24 -1.99
N THR A 285 23.02 -15.76 -3.16
CA THR A 285 23.76 -16.90 -3.76
C THR A 285 25.13 -16.48 -4.28
N ARG A 286 25.30 -15.23 -4.77
CA ARG A 286 26.62 -14.70 -5.13
C ARG A 286 27.53 -14.50 -3.92
N SER A 287 27.02 -13.95 -2.82
CA SER A 287 27.80 -13.79 -1.59
C SER A 287 28.14 -15.14 -0.95
N LEU A 288 27.22 -16.11 -0.94
CA LEU A 288 27.50 -17.46 -0.43
C LEU A 288 28.49 -18.25 -1.32
N ARG A 289 28.45 -18.06 -2.65
CA ARG A 289 29.40 -18.72 -3.56
C ARG A 289 30.83 -18.19 -3.42
N SER A 290 31.01 -17.00 -2.86
CA SER A 290 32.33 -16.45 -2.52
C SER A 290 32.93 -17.05 -1.24
N LEU A 291 32.09 -17.66 -0.40
CA LEU A 291 32.49 -18.28 0.87
C LEU A 291 32.65 -19.80 0.78
N MET A 292 32.24 -20.43 -0.33
CA MET A 292 32.46 -21.86 -0.53
C MET A 292 33.84 -22.14 -1.14
N PRO A 293 34.71 -22.93 -0.49
CA PRO A 293 35.95 -23.36 -1.10
C PRO A 293 35.65 -24.22 -2.33
N ARG A 294 36.13 -23.75 -3.50
CA ARG A 294 36.10 -24.48 -4.77
C ARG A 294 36.72 -25.87 -4.56
N ARG A 295 35.90 -26.93 -4.52
CA ARG A 295 36.40 -28.30 -4.71
C ARG A 295 37.05 -28.36 -6.09
N ARG A 296 38.38 -28.55 -6.13
CA ARG A 296 39.11 -28.79 -7.37
C ARG A 296 38.50 -30.00 -8.08
N PRO A 297 38.25 -29.94 -9.40
CA PRO A 297 37.84 -31.12 -10.15
C PRO A 297 38.86 -32.23 -9.94
N ARG A 298 38.40 -33.43 -9.58
CA ARG A 298 39.24 -34.62 -9.45
C ARG A 298 39.70 -34.98 -10.86
N ASP A 299 40.98 -34.80 -11.13
CA ASP A 299 41.60 -35.13 -12.41
C ASP A 299 41.34 -36.61 -12.77
N PRO A 300 40.59 -36.91 -13.85
CA PRO A 300 40.31 -38.27 -14.29
C PRO A 300 41.58 -39.04 -14.71
N ASN A 301 42.68 -38.35 -15.00
CA ASN A 301 43.89 -38.95 -15.58
C ASN A 301 44.90 -39.44 -14.54
N ARG A 302 44.75 -39.10 -13.25
CA ARG A 302 45.71 -39.48 -12.19
C ARG A 302 45.87 -40.99 -11.98
N ASN A 303 44.92 -41.80 -12.45
CA ASN A 303 45.00 -43.27 -12.37
C ASN A 303 45.60 -43.92 -13.63
N ARG A 304 45.82 -43.19 -14.73
CA ARG A 304 46.41 -43.76 -15.95
C ARG A 304 47.93 -43.90 -15.88
N ASP A 305 48.59 -43.08 -15.07
CA ASP A 305 50.06 -43.13 -14.94
C ASP A 305 50.59 -44.27 -14.05
N LYS A 306 49.72 -44.95 -13.31
CA LYS A 306 50.11 -46.13 -12.50
C LYS A 306 50.12 -47.46 -13.26
N LYS A 307 49.69 -47.49 -14.53
CA LYS A 307 49.56 -48.73 -15.32
C LYS A 307 50.42 -48.73 -16.59
N ARG A 308 51.66 -48.25 -16.52
CA ARG A 308 52.65 -48.50 -17.60
C ARG A 308 53.70 -49.50 -17.10
N PRO A 309 53.76 -50.72 -17.67
CA PRO A 309 54.87 -51.63 -17.38
C PRO A 309 56.17 -51.04 -17.94
N ARG A 310 57.17 -50.88 -17.08
CA ARG A 310 58.53 -50.50 -17.49
C ARG A 310 59.17 -51.69 -18.18
N GLY A 311 59.13 -51.70 -19.52
CA GLY A 311 59.92 -52.62 -20.34
C GLY A 311 61.40 -52.23 -20.26
N GLY A 312 62.19 -53.04 -19.55
CA GLY A 312 63.65 -53.00 -19.59
C GLY A 312 64.17 -54.01 -20.61
N HIS A 313 64.76 -53.52 -21.69
CA HIS A 313 65.61 -54.31 -22.57
C HIS A 313 66.96 -54.55 -21.90
N ILE A 314 67.43 -55.80 -21.87
CA ILE A 314 68.82 -56.16 -21.62
C ILE A 314 69.44 -56.50 -22.99
N LYS A 315 70.57 -55.87 -23.31
CA LYS A 315 71.42 -56.19 -24.46
C LYS A 315 72.62 -57.01 -23.95
N VAL A 316 72.90 -58.08 -24.72
CA VAL A 316 74.07 -59.00 -24.72
C VAL A 316 74.15 -59.97 -23.55
#